data_AF-A0A957YXZ2-F1
#
_entry.id   AF-A0A957YXZ2-F1
#
_cell.length_a   1.000
_cell.length_b   1.000
_cell.length_c   1.000
_cell.angle_alpha   90.00
_cell.angle_beta   90.00
_cell.angle_gamma   90.00
#
_symmetry.space_group_name_H-M   'P 1'
#
loop_
_entity.id
_entity.type
_entity.pdbx_description
1 polymer ?
#
loop_
_entity_poly.entity_id
_entity_poly.type
_entity_poly.pdbx_seq_one_letter_code
_entity_poly.pdbx_strand_id
1 'polypeptide(L)'
;EPRGKTSLSLAYAVSPTGADHMESAHDPAFEGLGVLDNGLSEVGLTEPVDRSDLGPKKVQTFFYAQAIWSLYNRVGMCDFVGIPIGSLKLKALRDYVNAATGWDMSLWELI
;
A
#
# COMPACT_ATOMS: atom_id res chain seq x y z
N GLU A 1 -9.44 -6.79 -13.40
CA GLU A 1 -9.79 -6.18 -14.68
C GLU A 1 -9.38 -4.70 -14.63
N PRO A 2 -8.37 -4.26 -15.42
CA PRO A 2 -7.75 -2.94 -15.32
C PRO A 2 -8.59 -1.77 -15.87
N ARG A 3 -9.55 -2.00 -16.78
CA ARG A 3 -10.42 -0.94 -17.35
C ARG A 3 -11.32 -0.28 -16.31
N GLY A 4 -11.54 -0.93 -15.16
CA GLY A 4 -12.29 -0.37 -14.03
C GLY A 4 -11.43 0.02 -12.83
N LYS A 5 -10.11 -0.04 -12.95
CA LYS A 5 -9.15 0.09 -11.83
C LYS A 5 -7.84 0.70 -12.34
N THR A 6 -7.75 2.03 -12.40
CA THR A 6 -6.58 2.71 -12.95
C THR A 6 -5.29 2.32 -12.22
N SER A 7 -5.32 2.21 -10.88
CA SER A 7 -4.14 1.81 -10.11
C SER A 7 -3.68 0.39 -10.44
N LEU A 8 -4.61 -0.53 -10.72
CA LEU A 8 -4.27 -1.88 -11.17
C LEU A 8 -3.58 -1.88 -12.54
N SER A 9 -3.91 -0.93 -13.41
CA SER A 9 -3.21 -0.76 -14.69
C SER A 9 -1.76 -0.35 -14.48
N LEU A 10 -1.49 0.54 -13.51
CA LEU A 10 -0.13 0.91 -13.11
C LEU A 10 0.61 -0.30 -12.54
N ALA A 11 0.00 -1.05 -11.61
CA ALA A 11 0.58 -2.27 -11.04
C ALA A 11 1.07 -3.25 -12.12
N TYR A 12 0.23 -3.52 -13.13
CA TYR A 12 0.63 -4.39 -14.25
C TYR A 12 1.73 -3.80 -15.13
N ALA A 13 1.75 -2.49 -15.34
CA ALA A 13 2.67 -1.84 -16.27
C ALA A 13 4.07 -1.63 -15.69
N VAL A 14 4.18 -1.37 -14.38
CA VAL A 14 5.45 -0.97 -13.74
C VAL A 14 6.01 -2.01 -12.75
N SER A 15 5.34 -3.15 -12.58
CA SER A 15 5.83 -4.20 -11.70
C SER A 15 7.22 -4.70 -12.14
N PRO A 16 8.16 -4.89 -11.19
CA PRO A 16 9.47 -5.46 -11.48
C PRO A 16 9.42 -6.96 -11.79
N THR A 17 8.29 -7.64 -11.54
CA THR A 17 8.13 -9.10 -11.71
C THR A 17 7.27 -9.49 -12.92
N GLY A 18 6.84 -8.52 -13.73
CA GLY A 18 5.88 -8.71 -14.81
C GLY A 18 4.46 -8.39 -14.35
N ALA A 19 3.46 -8.62 -15.20
CA ALA A 19 2.09 -8.23 -14.87
C ALA A 19 1.52 -9.02 -13.68
N ASP A 20 1.60 -8.44 -12.49
CA ASP A 20 1.07 -9.00 -11.24
C ASP A 20 0.06 -8.04 -10.57
N HIS A 21 -1.01 -8.64 -10.03
CA HIS A 21 -2.07 -7.99 -9.28
C HIS A 21 -1.75 -7.82 -7.79
N MET A 22 -0.72 -8.51 -7.27
CA MET A 22 -0.24 -8.46 -5.88
C MET A 22 0.93 -7.47 -5.73
N GLU A 23 0.84 -6.34 -6.42
CA GLU A 23 1.85 -5.28 -6.40
C GLU A 23 1.39 -4.05 -5.62
N SER A 24 0.08 -3.91 -5.39
CA SER A 24 -0.48 -2.86 -4.54
C SER A 24 -1.91 -3.22 -4.13
N ALA A 25 -2.43 -2.52 -3.13
CA ALA A 25 -3.88 -2.46 -2.93
C ALA A 25 -4.59 -1.99 -4.22
N HIS A 26 -5.81 -2.50 -4.44
CA HIS A 26 -6.62 -2.14 -5.61
C HIS A 26 -7.46 -0.90 -5.33
N ASP A 27 -7.88 -0.20 -6.39
CA ASP A 27 -8.58 1.08 -6.33
C ASP A 27 -9.74 1.20 -5.31
N PRO A 28 -10.59 0.18 -5.07
CA PRO A 28 -11.64 0.28 -4.05
C PRO A 28 -11.12 0.57 -2.64
N ALA A 29 -9.89 0.19 -2.32
CA ALA A 29 -9.26 0.54 -1.05
C ALA A 29 -8.97 2.04 -0.92
N PHE A 30 -8.80 2.74 -2.05
CA PHE A 30 -8.49 4.17 -2.10
C PHE A 30 -9.73 5.05 -2.12
N GLU A 31 -10.86 4.53 -2.60
CA GLU A 31 -12.13 5.27 -2.63
C GLU A 31 -12.69 5.52 -1.22
N GLY A 32 -12.32 4.69 -0.23
CA GLY A 32 -12.72 4.83 1.17
C GLY A 32 -11.75 5.62 2.05
N LEU A 33 -10.64 6.15 1.52
CA LEU A 33 -9.67 6.91 2.31
C LEU A 33 -10.34 8.13 2.95
N GLY A 34 -9.99 8.41 4.20
CA GLY A 34 -10.55 9.52 4.98
C GLY A 34 -11.94 9.26 5.56
N VAL A 35 -12.61 8.17 5.17
CA VAL A 35 -13.93 7.76 5.69
C VAL A 35 -13.82 6.46 6.47
N LEU A 36 -13.05 5.50 5.96
CA LEU A 36 -12.79 4.21 6.60
C LEU A 36 -11.36 4.18 7.12
N ASP A 37 -11.16 3.64 8.33
CA ASP A 37 -9.82 3.34 8.83
C ASP A 37 -9.29 2.08 8.13
N ASN A 38 -8.66 2.29 6.98
CA ASN A 38 -7.95 1.26 6.23
C ASN A 38 -6.44 1.25 6.53
N GLY A 39 -6.01 1.96 7.59
CA GLY A 39 -4.63 2.10 8.05
C GLY A 39 -3.68 2.90 7.13
N LEU A 40 -4.05 3.18 5.88
CA LEU A 40 -3.20 3.91 4.93
C LEU A 40 -3.01 5.39 5.32
N SER A 41 -3.80 5.90 6.27
CA SER A 41 -3.59 7.21 6.88
C SER A 41 -2.25 7.32 7.62
N GLU A 42 -1.65 6.20 8.04
CA GLU A 42 -0.33 6.18 8.67
C GLU A 42 0.81 6.63 7.73
N VAL A 43 0.59 6.53 6.42
CA VAL A 43 1.51 7.03 5.36
C VAL A 43 0.99 8.29 4.68
N GLY A 44 0.04 8.98 5.31
CA GLY A 44 -0.49 10.26 4.81
C GLY A 44 -1.54 10.13 3.71
N LEU A 45 -2.00 8.92 3.37
CA LEU A 45 -3.11 8.74 2.44
C LEU A 45 -4.43 8.94 3.21
N THR A 46 -4.97 10.15 3.16
CA THR A 46 -6.15 10.55 3.95
C THR A 46 -7.32 11.01 3.10
N GLU A 47 -7.13 11.20 1.80
CA GLU A 47 -8.19 11.70 0.92
C GLU A 47 -8.60 10.64 -0.10
N PRO A 48 -9.91 10.48 -0.37
CA PRO A 48 -10.40 9.48 -1.31
C PRO A 48 -9.91 9.75 -2.73
N VAL A 49 -9.72 8.68 -3.49
CA VAL A 49 -9.31 8.71 -4.90
C VAL A 49 -10.26 7.83 -5.72
N ASP A 50 -10.95 8.43 -6.69
CA ASP A 50 -11.85 7.72 -7.59
C ASP A 50 -11.08 6.66 -8.40
N ARG A 51 -11.68 5.48 -8.62
CA ARG A 51 -11.05 4.38 -9.36
C ARG A 51 -10.67 4.70 -10.81
N SER A 52 -11.31 5.70 -11.42
CA SER A 52 -11.08 6.16 -12.78
C SER A 52 -10.17 7.40 -12.87
N ASP A 53 -9.77 7.98 -11.74
CA ASP A 53 -8.85 9.12 -11.69
C ASP A 53 -7.52 8.78 -12.39
N LEU A 54 -7.08 9.67 -13.28
CA LEU A 54 -5.82 9.58 -14.04
C LEU A 54 -4.82 10.67 -13.62
N GLY A 55 -5.10 11.39 -12.54
CA GLY A 55 -4.35 12.54 -12.08
C GLY A 55 -3.14 12.17 -11.21
N PRO A 56 -2.35 13.18 -10.80
CA PRO A 56 -1.17 12.99 -9.97
C PRO A 56 -1.48 12.35 -8.61
N LYS A 57 -2.68 12.58 -8.07
CA LYS A 57 -3.12 11.96 -6.82
C LYS A 57 -3.21 10.44 -6.94
N LYS A 58 -3.73 9.91 -8.06
CA LYS A 58 -3.73 8.46 -8.34
C LYS A 58 -2.32 7.88 -8.33
N VAL A 59 -1.38 8.54 -9.01
CA VAL A 59 0.01 8.10 -9.11
C VAL A 59 0.68 8.10 -7.73
N GLN A 60 0.48 9.15 -6.94
CA GLN A 60 1.00 9.24 -5.58
C GLN A 60 0.43 8.14 -4.67
N THR A 61 -0.88 7.91 -4.70
CA THR A 61 -1.53 6.85 -3.92
C THR A 61 -1.01 5.47 -4.31
N PHE A 62 -0.86 5.19 -5.61
CA PHE A 62 -0.27 3.95 -6.09
C PHE A 62 1.16 3.77 -5.62
N PHE A 63 2.00 4.80 -5.70
CA PHE A 63 3.41 4.74 -5.28
C PHE A 63 3.55 4.28 -3.82
N TYR A 64 2.81 4.92 -2.90
CA TYR A 64 2.84 4.51 -1.49
C TYR A 64 2.25 3.12 -1.26
N ALA A 65 1.15 2.78 -1.95
CA ALA A 65 0.55 1.45 -1.84
C ALA A 65 1.50 0.34 -2.35
N GLN A 66 2.23 0.58 -3.43
CA GLN A 66 3.23 -0.36 -3.96
C GLN A 66 4.46 -0.46 -3.05
N ALA A 67 4.90 0.64 -2.44
CA ALA A 67 5.98 0.62 -1.46
C ALA A 67 5.61 -0.26 -0.25
N ILE A 68 4.37 -0.17 0.24
CA ILE A 68 3.85 -1.01 1.33
C ILE A 68 3.84 -2.50 0.94
N TRP A 69 3.33 -2.85 -0.24
CA TRP A 69 3.37 -4.24 -0.73
C TRP A 69 4.80 -4.76 -0.88
N SER A 70 5.69 -3.89 -1.36
CA SER A 70 7.11 -4.23 -1.48
C SER A 70 7.77 -4.43 -0.11
N LEU A 71 7.38 -3.66 0.91
CA LEU A 71 7.81 -3.87 2.29
C LEU A 71 7.38 -5.24 2.79
N TYR A 72 6.12 -5.64 2.59
CA TYR A 72 5.61 -6.94 3.03
C TYR A 72 6.41 -8.10 2.43
N ASN A 73 6.69 -8.03 1.13
CA ASN A 73 7.57 -8.98 0.45
C ASN A 73 8.99 -9.02 1.05
N ARG A 74 9.59 -7.87 1.39
CA ARG A 74 10.96 -7.79 1.94
C ARG A 74 11.07 -8.35 3.35
N VAL A 75 10.05 -8.15 4.19
CA VAL A 75 10.02 -8.72 5.54
C VAL A 75 9.50 -10.16 5.57
N GLY A 76 9.17 -10.74 4.40
CA GLY A 76 8.67 -12.10 4.28
C GLY A 76 7.27 -12.29 4.88
N MET A 77 6.47 -11.23 4.95
CA MET A 77 5.11 -11.28 5.48
C MET A 77 4.09 -11.48 4.35
N CYS A 78 3.06 -12.31 4.61
CA CYS A 78 1.92 -12.43 3.72
C CYS A 78 1.14 -11.11 3.63
N ASP A 79 0.84 -10.63 2.42
CA ASP A 79 0.11 -9.37 2.17
C ASP A 79 -1.27 -9.33 2.84
N PHE A 80 -1.90 -10.48 3.07
CA PHE A 80 -3.22 -10.54 3.71
C PHE A 80 -3.20 -10.31 5.22
N VAL A 81 -2.02 -10.23 5.84
CA VAL A 81 -1.87 -9.86 7.26
C VAL A 81 -1.97 -8.34 7.43
N GLY A 82 -1.36 -7.60 6.49
CA GLY A 82 -1.28 -6.15 6.52
C GLY A 82 -2.56 -5.46 6.07
N ILE A 83 -2.77 -4.25 6.57
CA ILE A 83 -3.76 -3.31 6.02
C ILE A 83 -3.50 -3.01 4.53
N PRO A 84 -4.50 -2.67 3.72
CA PRO A 84 -5.92 -2.55 4.04
C PRO A 84 -6.72 -3.87 3.97
N ILE A 85 -6.07 -5.02 3.73
CA ILE A 85 -6.77 -6.32 3.61
C ILE A 85 -6.95 -6.98 4.98
N GLY A 86 -5.85 -7.10 5.73
CA GLY A 86 -5.81 -7.62 7.08
C GLY A 86 -5.92 -6.53 8.15
N SER A 87 -5.44 -6.82 9.34
CA SER A 87 -5.58 -5.96 10.52
C SER A 87 -4.26 -5.36 11.03
N LEU A 88 -3.11 -5.84 10.55
CA LEU A 88 -1.82 -5.35 11.03
C LEU A 88 -1.52 -3.95 10.44
N LYS A 89 -1.51 -2.94 11.31
CA LYS A 89 -1.14 -1.56 10.96
C LYS A 89 0.36 -1.41 10.71
N LEU A 90 0.75 -0.42 9.92
CA LEU A 90 2.14 -0.23 9.50
C LEU A 90 3.04 0.17 10.66
N LYS A 91 2.55 1.00 11.59
CA LYS A 91 3.29 1.33 12.82
C LYS A 91 3.53 0.09 13.69
N ALA A 92 2.57 -0.82 13.78
CA ALA A 92 2.73 -2.06 14.51
C ALA A 92 3.73 -3.01 13.82
N LEU A 93 3.71 -3.08 12.48
CA LEU A 93 4.73 -3.80 11.72
C LEU A 93 6.12 -3.18 11.95
N ARG A 94 6.23 -1.85 11.94
CA ARG A 94 7.47 -1.14 12.27
C ARG A 94 7.97 -1.52 13.65
N ASP A 95 7.12 -1.44 14.67
CA ASP A 95 7.49 -1.79 16.05
C ASP A 95 7.97 -3.23 16.15
N TYR A 96 7.33 -4.16 15.42
CA TYR A 96 7.76 -5.55 15.31
C TYR A 96 9.15 -5.67 14.67
N VAL A 97 9.41 -5.02 13.54
CA VAL A 97 10.70 -5.06 12.86
C VAL A 97 11.81 -4.49 13.75
N ASN A 98 11.56 -3.34 14.40
CA ASN A 98 12.51 -2.75 15.36
C ASN A 98 12.79 -3.71 16.53
N ALA A 99 11.76 -4.34 17.10
CA ALA A 99 11.93 -5.28 18.20
C ALA A 99 12.71 -6.55 17.79
N ALA A 100 12.49 -7.06 16.58
CA ALA A 100 13.17 -8.26 16.08
C ALA A 100 14.63 -8.02 15.67
N THR A 101 14.93 -6.83 15.14
CA THR A 101 16.24 -6.50 14.57
C THR A 101 17.13 -5.65 15.49
N GLY A 102 16.54 -4.99 16.49
CA GLY A 102 17.22 -3.98 17.31
C GLY A 102 17.43 -2.63 16.61
N TRP A 103 16.84 -2.43 15.42
CA TRP A 103 16.90 -1.14 14.71
C TRP A 103 15.93 -0.12 15.33
N ASP A 104 16.22 1.16 15.12
CA ASP A 104 15.35 2.28 15.51
C ASP A 104 14.83 3.02 14.27
N MET A 105 14.08 2.30 13.43
CA MET A 105 13.52 2.92 12.23
C MET A 105 12.28 3.76 12.58
N SER A 106 12.13 4.87 11.89
CA SER A 106 10.84 5.52 11.68
C SER A 106 10.01 4.75 10.64
N LEU A 107 8.70 5.04 10.57
CA LEU A 107 7.86 4.46 9.51
C LEU A 107 8.30 4.92 8.12
N TRP A 108 8.85 6.14 8.01
CA TRP A 108 9.38 6.67 6.76
C TRP A 108 10.65 5.95 6.30
N GLU A 109 11.53 5.55 7.21
CA GLU A 109 12.74 4.77 6.87
C GLU A 109 12.42 3.32 6.51
N LEU A 110 11.31 2.78 7.03
CA LEU A 110 10.89 1.41 6.76
C LEU A 110 10.26 1.24 5.37
N ILE A 111 9.58 2.26 4.84
CA ILE A 111 8.84 2.24 3.57
C ILE A 111 9.71 2.75 2.43
#